data_AF-A0A933B2Y8-F1
#
_entry.id   AF-A0A933B2Y8-F1
#
_cell.length_a   1.000
_cell.length_b   1.000
_cell.length_c   1.000
_cell.angle_alpha   90.00
_cell.angle_beta   90.00
_cell.angle_gamma   90.00
#
_symmetry.space_group_name_H-M   'P 1'
#
loop_
_entity.id
_entity.type
_entity.pdbx_description
1 polymer ?
#
loop_
_entity_poly.entity_id
_entity_poly.type
_entity_poly.pdbx_seq_one_letter_code
_entity_poly.pdbx_strand_id
1 'polypeptide(L)' 'VLGGLGGAVAELLVQHAPVPMRFVGVNDRFGTSGDPADLLKAFHLMPEDIVKAVKDVLRIKQHV' A
#
# COMPACT_ATOMS: atom_id res chain seq x y z
N VAL A 1 -4.71 -3.18 4.24
CA VAL A 1 -4.15 -4.50 3.83
C VAL A 1 -3.63 -5.22 5.05
N LEU A 2 -4.02 -6.48 5.27
CA LEU A 2 -3.60 -7.28 6.43
C LEU A 2 -3.06 -8.63 5.94
N GLY A 3 -1.95 -9.11 6.54
CA GLY A 3 -1.43 -10.47 6.32
C GLY A 3 -0.90 -10.81 4.92
N GLY A 4 -0.62 -9.81 4.07
CA GLY A 4 -0.09 -10.01 2.71
C GLY A 4 1.38 -9.62 2.56
N LEU A 5 1.82 -9.39 1.31
CA LEU A 5 3.20 -9.01 0.96
C LEU A 5 3.74 -7.84 1.81
N GLY A 6 2.96 -6.77 1.95
CA GLY A 6 3.39 -5.61 2.74
C GLY A 6 3.62 -5.95 4.21
N GLY A 7 2.87 -6.91 4.77
CA GLY A 7 3.03 -7.36 6.15
C GLY A 7 4.33 -8.11 6.33
N ALA A 8 4.61 -9.08 5.45
CA ALA A 8 5.87 -9.83 5.44
C ALA A 8 7.09 -8.89 5.30
N VAL A 9 7.01 -7.88 4.44
CA VAL A 9 8.08 -6.87 4.30
C VAL A 9 8.20 -6.01 5.57
N ALA A 10 7.09 -5.57 6.16
CA ALA A 10 7.11 -4.77 7.39
C ALA A 10 7.72 -5.53 8.57
N GLU A 11 7.38 -6.82 8.72
CA GLU A 11 7.93 -7.71 9.75
C GLU A 11 9.44 -7.87 9.62
N LEU A 12 9.96 -8.01 8.39
CA LEU A 12 11.40 -8.06 8.16
C LEU A 12 12.07 -6.71 8.46
N LEU A 13 11.50 -5.61 7.97
CA LEU A 13 12.10 -4.27 8.13
C LEU A 13 12.16 -3.85 9.59
N VAL A 14 11.11 -4.10 10.38
CA VAL A 14 11.11 -3.71 11.81
C VAL A 14 12.17 -4.46 12.63
N GLN A 15 12.54 -5.68 12.20
CA GLN A 15 13.56 -6.48 12.88
C GLN A 15 14.99 -6.10 12.48
N HIS A 16 15.22 -5.67 11.24
CA HIS A 16 16.58 -5.51 10.70
C HIS A 16 16.96 -4.07 10.32
N ALA A 17 16.06 -3.32 9.71
CA ALA A 17 16.34 -1.99 9.19
C ALA A 17 15.03 -1.18 9.03
N PRO A 18 14.52 -0.58 10.11
CA PRO A 18 13.29 0.19 10.05
C PRO A 18 13.43 1.35 9.06
N VAL A 19 12.57 1.38 8.05
CA VAL A 19 12.52 2.46 7.05
C VAL A 19 11.07 2.86 6.80
N PRO A 20 10.81 4.14 6.42
CA PRO A 20 9.47 4.57 6.04
C PRO A 20 8.91 3.71 4.90
N MET A 21 7.67 3.24 5.07
CA MET A 21 6.95 2.45 4.07
C MET A 21 5.46 2.77 4.06
N ARG A 22 4.78 2.43 2.97
CA ARG A 22 3.31 2.52 2.82
C ARG A 22 2.76 1.28 2.14
N PHE A 23 1.54 0.91 2.50
CA PHE A 23 0.81 -0.20 1.92
C PHE A 23 -0.09 0.29 0.79
N VAL A 24 -0.04 -0.40 -0.36
CA VAL A 24 -1.01 -0.26 -1.45
C VAL A 24 -1.69 -1.61 -1.62
N GLY A 25 -3.01 -1.65 -1.53
CA GLY A 25 -3.80 -2.87 -1.58
C GLY A 25 -5.19 -2.67 -0.98
N VAL A 26 -6.00 -3.74 -0.98
CA VAL A 26 -7.38 -3.67 -0.46
C VAL A 26 -7.38 -3.45 1.07
N ASN A 27 -8.17 -2.48 1.52
CA ASN A 27 -8.22 -2.05 2.91
C ASN A 27 -9.27 -2.79 3.73
N ASP A 28 -9.06 -4.10 3.93
CA ASP A 28 -9.92 -4.97 4.77
C ASP A 28 -11.41 -4.85 4.42
N ARG A 29 -11.70 -5.13 3.15
CA ARG A 29 -13.05 -5.06 2.56
C ARG A 29 -13.24 -6.26 1.66
N PHE A 30 -14.46 -6.77 1.62
CA PHE A 30 -14.83 -7.77 0.63
C PHE A 30 -14.83 -7.18 -0.79
N GLY A 31 -14.57 -8.04 -1.77
CA GLY A 31 -14.76 -7.72 -3.18
C GLY A 31 -16.24 -7.49 -3.50
N THR A 32 -16.50 -6.78 -4.58
CA THR A 32 -17.85 -6.58 -5.13
C THR A 32 -17.88 -7.00 -6.59
N SER A 33 -19.05 -7.34 -7.10
CA SER A 33 -19.25 -7.62 -8.53
C SER A 33 -19.22 -6.31 -9.32
N GLY A 34 -18.60 -6.32 -10.49
CA GLY A 34 -18.49 -5.14 -11.34
C GLY A 34 -17.45 -5.32 -12.44
N ASP A 35 -17.29 -4.29 -13.27
CA ASP A 35 -16.22 -4.25 -14.26
C ASP A 35 -14.84 -4.19 -13.57
N PRO A 36 -13.86 -5.02 -13.98
CA PRO A 36 -12.55 -5.05 -13.34
C PRO A 36 -11.85 -3.69 -13.24
N ALA A 37 -11.95 -2.83 -14.25
CA ALA A 37 -11.29 -1.53 -14.26
C ALA A 37 -11.92 -0.57 -13.24
N ASP A 38 -13.24 -0.62 -13.08
CA ASP A 38 -13.96 0.19 -12.10
C ASP A 38 -13.71 -0.30 -10.68
N LEU A 39 -13.60 -1.62 -10.50
CA LEU A 39 -13.23 -2.20 -9.20
C LEU A 39 -11.81 -1.78 -8.78
N LEU A 40 -10.82 -1.84 -9.68
CA LEU A 40 -9.45 -1.40 -9.37
C LEU A 40 -9.42 0.07 -8.93
N LYS A 41 -10.18 0.95 -9.60
CA LYS A 41 -10.34 2.35 -9.17
C LYS A 41 -11.00 2.46 -7.80
N ALA A 42 -12.10 1.73 -7.57
CA ALA A 42 -12.85 1.75 -6.31
C ALA A 42 -12.02 1.23 -5.11
N PHE A 43 -11.09 0.31 -5.36
CA PHE A 43 -10.18 -0.23 -4.35
C PHE A 43 -8.86 0.52 -4.22
N HIS A 44 -8.66 1.62 -4.96
CA HIS A 44 -7.41 2.40 -4.96
C HIS A 44 -6.18 1.57 -5.36
N LEU A 45 -6.32 0.79 -6.44
CA LEU A 45 -5.30 -0.10 -6.99
C LEU A 45 -4.80 0.40 -8.36
N MET A 46 -4.87 1.71 -8.60
CA MET A 46 -4.47 2.31 -9.87
C MET A 46 -3.05 2.88 -9.79
N PRO A 47 -2.38 3.15 -10.94
CA PRO A 47 -1.04 3.73 -10.96
C PRO A 47 -0.92 5.04 -10.14
N GLU A 48 -1.98 5.85 -10.10
CA GLU A 48 -2.01 7.11 -9.35
C GLU A 48 -1.94 6.87 -7.83
N ASP A 49 -2.52 5.77 -7.34
CA ASP A 49 -2.47 5.39 -5.93
C ASP A 49 -1.06 4.95 -5.51
N ILE A 50 -0.34 4.28 -6.41
CA ILE A 50 1.09 3.94 -6.22
C ILE A 50 1.92 5.22 -6.15
N VAL A 51 1.74 6.13 -7.11
CA VAL A 51 2.47 7.42 -7.14
C VAL A 51 2.20 8.23 -5.88
N LYS A 52 0.94 8.25 -5.41
CA LYS A 52 0.57 8.92 -4.15
C LYS A 52 1.30 8.30 -2.96
N ALA A 53 1.28 6.98 -2.82
CA ALA A 53 1.96 6.28 -1.74
C ALA A 53 3.48 6.54 -1.74
N VAL A 54 4.11 6.56 -2.92
CA VAL A 54 5.54 6.90 -3.05
C VAL A 54 5.81 8.33 -2.60
N LYS A 55 5.02 9.30 -3.06
CA LYS A 55 5.17 10.71 -2.63
C LYS A 55 4.99 10.88 -1.14
N ASP A 56 4.07 10.13 -0.52
CA ASP A 56 3.87 10.14 0.94
C ASP A 56 5.07 9.55 1.68
N VAL A 57 5.63 8.43 1.21
CA VAL A 57 6.84 7.81 1.80
C VAL A 57 8.05 8.73 1.70
N LEU A 58 8.28 9.35 0.54
CA LEU A 58 9.42 10.26 0.32
C LEU A 58 9.35 11.48 1.24
N ARG A 59 8.15 12.03 1.47
CA ARG A 59 7.95 13.12 2.43
C ARG A 59 8.34 12.71 3.85
N ILE A 60 8.02 11.49 4.28
CA ILE A 60 8.42 10.99 5.60
C ILE A 60 9.93 10.78 5.66
N LYS A 61 10.51 10.13 4.65
CA LYS A 61 11.95 9.86 4.57
C LYS A 61 12.82 11.12 4.61
N GLN A 62 12.31 12.27 4.17
CA GLN A 62 13.05 13.54 4.27
C GLN A 62 13.16 14.08 5.69
N HIS A 63 12.38 13.56 6.64
CA HIS A 63 12.32 14.04 8.03
C HIS A 63 12.84 13.00 9.04
N VAL A 64 13.38 11.87 8.57
CA VAL A 64 13.94 10.78 9.37
C VAL A 64 15.36 10.53 8.91
#